data_AF-A0A3A5VP41-F1
#
_entry.id   AF-A0A3A5VP41-F1
#
_cell.length_a   1.000
_cell.length_b   1.000
_cell.length_c   1.000
_cell.angle_alpha   90.00
_cell.angle_beta   90.00
_cell.angle_gamma   90.00
#
_symmetry.space_group_name_H-M   'P 1'
#
loop_
_entity.id
_entity.type
_entity.pdbx_description
1 polymer ?
#
loop_
_entity_poly.entity_id
_entity_poly.type
_entity_poly.pdbx_seq_one_letter_code
_entity_poly.pdbx_strand_id
1 'polypeptide(L)'
;MINMSTETTTIMGREEALGKTYPLWIERLFILAAVFAFVFFSSDVNEAVGHDLLGPFVAYIAYPLALLAAVELAGRLLQQMRTS
;
A
#
# COMPACT_ATOMS: atom_id res chain seq x y z
N MET A 1 -44.14 -17.47 4.47
CA MET A 1 -42.69 -17.43 4.74
C MET A 1 -42.00 -17.00 3.46
N ILE A 2 -41.41 -15.80 3.44
CA ILE A 2 -40.60 -15.36 2.29
C ILE A 2 -39.25 -16.07 2.44
N ASN A 3 -38.97 -16.99 1.53
CA ASN A 3 -37.67 -17.64 1.43
C ASN A 3 -36.70 -16.63 0.81
N MET A 4 -35.96 -15.91 1.65
CA MET A 4 -34.86 -15.05 1.21
C MET A 4 -33.74 -15.97 0.71
N SER A 5 -33.69 -16.22 -0.59
CA SER A 5 -32.56 -16.90 -1.21
C SER A 5 -31.32 -16.06 -0.97
N THR A 6 -30.34 -16.62 -0.27
CA THR A 6 -28.98 -16.10 -0.07
C THR A 6 -28.17 -16.14 -1.37
N GLU A 7 -28.80 -15.85 -2.51
CA GLU A 7 -28.13 -15.82 -3.80
C GLU A 7 -27.54 -14.43 -4.01
N THR A 8 -26.23 -14.38 -4.24
CA THR A 8 -25.51 -13.14 -4.53
C THR A 8 -25.70 -12.80 -6.00
N THR A 9 -26.94 -12.49 -6.38
CA THR A 9 -27.27 -12.01 -7.73
C THR A 9 -27.03 -10.52 -7.80
N THR A 10 -26.27 -10.08 -8.80
CA THR A 10 -26.16 -8.66 -9.15
C THR A 10 -27.51 -8.03 -9.45
N ILE A 11 -27.57 -6.70 -9.50
CA ILE A 11 -28.76 -5.97 -9.98
C ILE A 11 -29.19 -6.42 -11.40
N MET A 12 -28.26 -7.01 -12.18
CA MET A 12 -28.51 -7.59 -13.50
C MET A 12 -28.84 -9.09 -13.49
N GLY A 13 -29.08 -9.69 -12.33
CA GLY A 13 -29.44 -11.11 -12.20
C GLY A 13 -28.31 -12.09 -12.57
N ARG A 14 -27.08 -11.60 -12.75
CA ARG A 14 -25.89 -12.44 -12.91
C ARG A 14 -25.35 -12.85 -11.55
N GLU A 15 -24.95 -14.10 -11.42
CA GLU A 15 -24.12 -14.54 -10.29
C GLU A 15 -22.77 -13.83 -10.36
N GLU A 16 -22.47 -13.00 -9.37
CA GLU A 16 -21.14 -12.45 -9.17
C GLU A 16 -20.41 -13.34 -8.16
N ALA A 17 -19.29 -13.93 -8.59
CA ALA A 17 -18.37 -14.54 -7.65
C ALA A 17 -17.81 -13.44 -6.75
N LEU A 18 -18.13 -13.48 -5.45
CA LEU A 18 -17.55 -12.61 -4.44
C LEU A 18 -16.03 -12.66 -4.55
N GLY A 19 -15.41 -11.57 -5.02
CA GLY A 19 -13.96 -11.44 -5.12
C GLY A 19 -13.33 -11.68 -3.75
N LYS A 20 -12.21 -12.42 -3.70
CA LYS A 20 -11.48 -12.69 -2.45
C LYS A 20 -11.17 -11.37 -1.75
N THR A 21 -11.72 -11.17 -0.55
CA THR A 21 -11.56 -9.92 0.22
C THR A 21 -10.08 -9.65 0.47
N TYR A 22 -9.53 -8.55 -0.04
CA TYR A 22 -8.15 -8.18 0.26
C TYR A 22 -8.03 -7.64 1.68
N PRO A 23 -7.12 -8.18 2.51
CA PRO A 23 -6.97 -7.71 3.88
C PRO A 23 -6.29 -6.34 3.90
N LEU A 24 -7.07 -5.28 4.07
CA LEU A 24 -6.59 -3.89 4.16
C LEU A 24 -5.56 -3.66 5.29
N TRP A 25 -5.48 -4.56 6.28
CA TRP A 25 -4.50 -4.44 7.36
C TRP A 25 -3.05 -4.62 6.88
N ILE A 26 -2.83 -5.33 5.77
CA ILE A 26 -1.47 -5.53 5.23
C ILE A 26 -0.92 -4.21 4.65
N GLU A 27 -1.74 -3.45 3.93
CA GLU A 27 -1.35 -2.13 3.43
C GLU A 27 -1.01 -1.18 4.58
N ARG A 28 -1.77 -1.23 5.67
CA ARG A 28 -1.48 -0.44 6.87
C ARG A 28 -0.13 -0.80 7.48
N LEU A 29 0.24 -2.10 7.49
CA LEU A 29 1.54 -2.54 7.97
C LEU A 29 2.68 -2.03 7.09
N PHE A 30 2.53 -2.03 5.77
CA PHE A 30 3.51 -1.46 4.85
C PHE A 30 3.70 0.05 5.05
N ILE A 31 2.60 0.80 5.24
CA ILE A 31 2.69 2.23 5.55
C ILE A 31 3.40 2.45 6.89
N LEU A 32 3.06 1.67 7.93
CA LEU A 32 3.76 1.78 9.22
C LEU A 32 5.24 1.50 9.09
N ALA A 33 5.63 0.47 8.34
CA ALA A 33 7.03 0.15 8.06
C ALA A 33 7.74 1.30 7.32
N ALA A 34 7.08 1.91 6.33
CA ALA A 34 7.62 3.09 5.64
C ALA A 34 7.78 4.30 6.57
N VAL A 35 6.82 4.55 7.46
CA VAL A 35 6.93 5.62 8.47
C VAL A 35 8.09 5.35 9.42
N PHE A 36 8.24 4.12 9.91
CA PHE A 36 9.40 3.75 10.73
C PHE A 36 10.71 3.96 9.99
N ALA A 37 10.80 3.52 8.74
CA ALA A 37 11.99 3.74 7.92
C ALA A 37 12.31 5.24 7.79
N PHE A 38 11.30 6.05 7.49
CA PHE A 38 11.46 7.50 7.39
C PHE A 38 11.98 8.13 8.68
N VAL A 39 11.36 7.80 9.83
CA VAL A 39 11.71 8.38 11.12
C VAL A 39 13.14 8.01 11.53
N PHE A 40 13.56 6.77 11.30
CA PHE A 40 14.87 6.30 11.77
C PHE A 40 16.02 6.55 10.80
N PHE A 41 15.77 6.63 9.49
CA PHE A 41 16.84 6.72 8.48
C PHE A 41 16.89 8.06 7.73
N SER A 42 15.94 8.98 7.94
CA SER A 42 15.97 10.28 7.24
C SER A 42 17.23 11.10 7.52
N SER A 43 17.79 11.02 8.74
CA SER A 43 19.08 11.65 9.08
C SER A 43 20.24 11.02 8.31
N ASP A 44 20.29 9.68 8.25
CA ASP A 44 21.34 8.96 7.52
C ASP A 44 21.27 9.26 6.02
N VAL A 45 20.05 9.35 5.46
CA VAL A 45 19.84 9.72 4.05
C VAL A 45 20.32 11.14 3.77
N ASN A 46 20.06 12.09 4.69
CA ASN A 46 20.54 13.46 4.55
C ASN A 46 22.08 13.52 4.57
N GLU A 47 22.70 12.82 5.54
CA GLU A 47 24.16 12.76 5.68
C GLU A 47 24.82 12.08 4.48
N ALA A 48 24.24 10.98 3.98
CA ALA A 48 24.76 10.25 2.83
C ALA A 48 24.82 11.09 1.55
N VAL A 49 23.93 12.07 1.39
CA VAL A 49 23.96 13.00 0.26
C VAL A 49 25.03 14.08 0.45
N GLY A 50 25.32 14.47 1.69
CA GLY A 50 26.46 15.30 2.05
C GLY A 50 26.47 16.71 1.43
N HIS A 51 25.31 17.24 1.05
CA HIS A 51 25.19 18.54 0.37
C HIS A 51 24.12 19.42 1.05
N ASP A 52 24.46 20.68 1.32
CA ASP A 52 23.67 21.60 2.15
C ASP A 52 22.21 21.78 1.71
N LEU A 53 21.97 21.87 0.39
CA LEU A 53 20.62 21.99 -0.18
C LEU A 53 20.01 20.68 -0.66
N LEU A 54 20.80 19.82 -1.32
CA LEU A 54 20.29 18.57 -1.89
C LEU A 54 20.03 17.51 -0.83
N GLY A 55 20.79 17.49 0.27
CA GLY A 55 20.59 16.54 1.37
C GLY A 55 19.18 16.65 1.96
N PRO A 56 18.77 17.84 2.45
CA PRO A 56 17.43 18.03 2.98
C PRO A 56 16.34 17.75 1.93
N PHE A 57 16.55 18.17 0.67
CA PHE A 57 15.60 17.88 -0.41
C PHE A 57 15.40 16.37 -0.61
N VAL A 58 16.49 15.61 -0.68
CA VAL A 58 16.43 14.15 -0.87
C VAL A 58 15.83 13.49 0.37
N ALA A 59 16.31 13.83 1.56
CA ALA A 59 15.90 13.18 2.82
C ALA A 59 14.43 13.42 3.18
N TYR A 60 13.89 14.61 2.92
CA TYR A 60 12.57 15.00 3.38
C TYR A 60 11.51 15.11 2.27
N ILE A 61 11.91 15.01 1.00
CA ILE A 61 10.97 15.02 -0.15
C ILE A 61 11.13 13.74 -0.98
N ALA A 62 12.30 13.51 -1.57
CA ALA A 62 12.47 12.39 -2.50
C ALA A 62 12.35 11.02 -1.79
N TYR A 63 12.96 10.90 -0.62
CA TYR A 63 12.97 9.68 0.18
C TYR A 63 11.58 9.23 0.66
N PRO A 64 10.75 10.07 1.31
CA PRO A 64 9.39 9.67 1.69
C PRO A 64 8.52 9.34 0.47
N LEU A 65 8.69 10.05 -0.66
CA LEU A 65 7.98 9.71 -1.90
C LEU A 65 8.40 8.33 -2.44
N ALA A 66 9.70 8.01 -2.39
CA ALA A 66 10.20 6.70 -2.80
C ALA A 66 9.67 5.58 -1.89
N LEU A 67 9.59 5.82 -0.57
CA LEU A 67 8.99 4.88 0.37
C LEU A 67 7.51 4.63 0.06
N LEU A 68 6.73 5.67 -0.22
CA LEU A 68 5.32 5.53 -0.60
C LEU A 68 5.16 4.78 -1.93
N ALA A 69 5.99 5.07 -2.92
CA ALA A 69 5.99 4.35 -4.19
C ALA A 69 6.32 2.86 -4.00
N ALA A 70 7.28 2.53 -3.13
CA ALA A 70 7.61 1.15 -2.80
C ALA A 70 6.45 0.41 -2.12
N VAL A 71 5.75 1.07 -1.18
CA VAL A 71 4.55 0.54 -0.53
C VAL A 71 3.44 0.25 -1.56
N GLU A 72 3.20 1.18 -2.47
CA GLU A 72 2.21 1.02 -3.54
C GLU A 72 2.54 -0.18 -4.44
N LEU A 73 3.81 -0.29 -4.89
CA LEU A 73 4.27 -1.40 -5.72
C LEU A 73 4.13 -2.74 -4.99
N ALA A 74 4.52 -2.82 -3.72
CA ALA A 74 4.37 -4.02 -2.92
C ALA A 74 2.89 -4.42 -2.75
N GLY A 75 2.00 -3.45 -2.51
CA GLY A 75 0.57 -3.67 -2.45
C GLY A 75 0.01 -4.24 -3.76
N ARG A 76 0.36 -3.65 -4.91
CA ARG A 76 -0.05 -4.14 -6.23
C ARG A 76 0.43 -5.56 -6.51
N LEU A 77 1.69 -5.86 -6.18
CA LEU A 77 2.26 -7.21 -6.37
C LEU A 77 1.52 -8.25 -5.52
N LEU A 78 1.22 -7.93 -4.25
CA LEU A 78 0.49 -8.83 -3.37
C LEU A 78 -0.95 -9.07 -3.84
N GLN A 79 -1.62 -8.02 -4.35
CA GLN A 79 -2.94 -8.13 -4.96
C GLN A 79 -2.87 -9.04 -6.19
N GLN A 80 -1.90 -8.83 -7.08
CA GLN A 80 -1.71 -9.64 -8.29
C GLN A 80 -1.49 -11.12 -7.97
N MET A 81 -0.67 -11.45 -6.96
CA MET A 81 -0.42 -12.83 -6.54
C MET A 81 -1.65 -13.54 -5.97
N ARG A 82 -2.65 -12.80 -5.46
CA ARG A 82 -3.90 -13.40 -4.93
C ARG A 82 -5.02 -13.50 -5.95
N THR A 83 -4.93 -12.73 -7.02
CA THR A 83 -5.89 -12.73 -8.14
C THR A 83 -5.47 -13.66 -9.28
N SER A 84 -4.20 -14.06 -9.35
CA SER A 84 -3.68 -15.03 -10.33
C SER A 84 -3.81 -16.46 -9.86
#